data_AF-A0A0B1ZUQ0-F1
#
_entry.id   AF-A0A0B1ZUQ0-F1
#
_cell.length_a   1.000
_cell.length_b   1.000
_cell.length_c   1.000
_cell.angle_alpha   90.00
_cell.angle_beta   90.00
_cell.angle_gamma   90.00
#
_symmetry.space_group_name_H-M   'P 1'
#
loop_
_entity.id
_entity.type
_entity.pdbx_description
1 polymer ?
#
loop_
_entity_poly.entity_id
_entity_poly.type
_entity_poly.pdbx_seq_one_letter_code
_entity_poly.pdbx_strand_id
1 'polypeptide(L)'
;MALLKRSGYWKDVSPTGMVADFRLVWNQAGHNRWRIAALAGACTFGVFYLMSTQEGEAPHPPPKVTYISTLPAHRTDEQIMAENIANQKRKEAWEAEQAKRDKEVRDIYRTIGRASGMDVDKIEREAAAERAAEQKAADEKARRQIEAGLAARARQEAEQQQSQQQQ
;
A
#
# COMPACT_ATOMS: atom_id res chain seq x y z
N MET A 1 34.33 11.02 59.96
CA MET A 1 33.79 11.78 58.81
C MET A 1 32.82 10.88 58.06
N ALA A 2 31.52 11.20 58.07
CA ALA A 2 30.51 10.46 57.31
C ALA A 2 30.23 11.21 56.00
N LEU A 3 30.73 10.69 54.88
CA LEU A 3 30.83 11.41 53.61
C LEU A 3 29.58 11.38 52.70
N LEU A 4 28.44 10.86 53.16
CA LEU A 4 27.22 10.84 52.35
C LEU A 4 25.99 11.18 53.22
N LYS A 5 25.46 12.39 53.05
CA LYS A 5 24.18 12.79 53.64
C LYS A 5 23.08 12.04 52.89
N ARG A 6 22.47 11.01 53.51
CA ARG A 6 21.30 10.32 52.96
C ARG A 6 20.16 11.34 52.80
N SER A 7 19.84 11.74 51.57
CA SER A 7 18.74 12.65 51.26
C SER A 7 17.57 11.92 50.59
N GLY A 8 16.35 12.37 50.88
CA GLY A 8 15.11 11.88 50.25
C GLY A 8 14.70 10.45 50.63
N TYR A 9 13.98 9.79 49.72
CA TYR A 9 13.43 8.41 49.83
C TYR A 9 14.44 7.35 50.34
N TRP A 10 15.74 7.59 50.18
CA TRP A 10 16.82 6.66 50.57
C TRP A 10 17.24 6.77 52.03
N LYS A 11 16.65 7.69 52.81
CA LYS A 11 16.94 7.84 54.24
C LYS A 11 16.44 6.64 55.05
N ASP A 12 15.30 6.08 54.66
CA ASP A 12 14.65 4.94 55.34
C ASP A 12 15.02 3.58 54.71
N VAL A 13 15.67 3.59 53.54
CA VAL A 13 16.18 2.38 52.89
C VAL A 13 17.52 2.00 53.52
N SER A 14 17.54 0.89 54.24
CA SER A 14 18.77 0.30 54.78
C SER A 14 19.13 -0.96 53.99
N PRO A 15 20.18 -0.93 53.13
CA PRO A 15 20.62 -2.11 52.38
C PRO A 15 20.96 -3.30 53.28
N THR A 16 21.54 -3.02 54.44
CA THR A 16 21.84 -4.02 55.47
C THR A 16 20.57 -4.60 56.10
N GLY A 17 19.54 -3.79 56.33
CA GLY A 17 18.24 -4.26 56.83
C GLY A 17 17.50 -5.12 55.83
N MET A 18 17.55 -4.76 54.55
CA MET A 18 16.94 -5.55 53.46
C MET A 18 17.55 -6.96 53.36
N VAL A 19 18.87 -7.09 53.50
CA VAL A 19 19.55 -8.40 53.49
C VAL A 19 19.23 -9.20 54.76
N ALA A 20 19.14 -8.54 55.91
CA ALA A 20 18.77 -9.19 57.17
C ALA A 20 17.33 -9.71 57.14
N ASP A 21 16.40 -8.93 56.59
CA ASP A 21 15.00 -9.30 56.40
C ASP A 21 14.85 -10.45 55.39
N PHE A 22 15.56 -10.39 54.26
CA PHE A 22 15.63 -11.49 53.31
C PHE A 22 16.17 -12.77 53.97
N ARG A 23 17.22 -12.67 54.79
CA ARG A 23 17.79 -13.82 55.51
C ARG A 23 16.81 -14.39 56.54
N LEU A 24 16.04 -13.54 57.22
CA LEU A 24 14.97 -13.96 58.13
C LEU A 24 13.92 -14.79 57.38
N VAL A 25 13.36 -14.25 56.29
CA VAL A 25 12.33 -14.90 55.47
C VAL A 25 12.86 -16.19 54.83
N TRP A 26 14.10 -16.18 54.34
CA TRP A 26 14.77 -17.35 53.78
C TRP A 26 14.92 -18.50 54.78
N ASN A 27 15.20 -18.18 56.04
CA ASN A 27 15.27 -19.17 57.10
C ASN A 27 13.87 -19.67 57.52
N GLN A 28 12.86 -18.79 57.53
CA GLN A 28 11.46 -19.12 57.84
C GLN A 28 10.83 -20.07 56.79
N ALA A 29 11.27 -20.01 55.53
CA ALA A 29 10.81 -20.91 54.47
C ALA A 29 11.13 -22.41 54.70
N GLY A 30 11.86 -22.74 55.76
CA GLY A 30 12.03 -24.12 56.23
C GLY A 30 12.84 -24.99 55.26
N HIS A 31 12.58 -26.31 55.29
CA HIS A 31 13.36 -27.29 54.51
C HIS A 31 13.17 -27.15 52.98
N ASN A 32 12.00 -26.68 52.54
CA ASN A 32 11.65 -26.60 51.11
C ASN A 32 12.15 -25.32 50.41
N ARG A 33 12.88 -24.43 51.10
CA ARG A 33 13.37 -23.15 50.56
C ARG A 33 14.11 -23.26 49.22
N TRP A 34 14.92 -24.30 49.06
CA TRP A 34 15.66 -24.55 47.81
C TRP A 34 14.76 -25.02 46.67
N ARG A 35 13.68 -25.77 46.97
CA ARG A 35 12.72 -26.23 45.96
C ARG A 35 11.88 -25.07 45.42
N ILE A 36 11.44 -24.19 46.33
CA ILE A 36 10.67 -23.00 45.98
C ILE A 36 11.54 -22.02 45.17
N ALA A 37 12.79 -21.80 45.61
CA ALA A 37 13.73 -20.95 44.88
C ALA A 37 14.06 -21.51 43.49
N ALA A 38 14.26 -22.82 43.36
CA ALA A 38 14.49 -23.46 42.07
C ALA A 38 13.28 -23.33 41.13
N LEU A 39 12.06 -23.51 41.65
CA LEU A 39 10.83 -23.35 40.85
C LEU A 39 10.65 -21.90 40.38
N ALA A 40 10.81 -20.93 41.28
CA ALA A 40 10.72 -19.50 40.95
C ALA A 40 11.79 -19.07 39.94
N GLY A 41 13.01 -19.59 40.10
CA GLY A 41 14.11 -19.38 39.15
C GLY A 41 13.80 -19.99 37.78
N ALA A 42 13.28 -21.22 37.74
CA ALA A 42 12.91 -21.89 36.50
C ALA A 42 11.79 -21.16 35.75
N CYS A 43 10.76 -20.67 36.46
CA CYS A 43 9.70 -19.86 35.84
C CYS A 43 10.26 -18.57 35.23
N THR A 44 11.07 -17.83 35.98
CA THR A 44 11.68 -16.58 35.49
C THR A 44 12.60 -16.84 34.30
N PHE A 45 13.49 -17.82 34.41
CA PHE A 45 14.43 -18.18 33.35
C PHE A 45 13.70 -18.69 32.10
N GLY A 46 12.63 -19.48 32.26
CA GLY A 46 11.83 -19.97 31.14
C GLY A 46 11.21 -18.85 30.30
N VAL A 47 10.70 -17.79 30.95
CA VAL A 47 10.17 -16.61 30.26
C VAL A 47 11.27 -15.89 29.47
N PHE A 48 12.41 -15.63 30.11
CA PHE A 48 13.53 -14.95 29.45
C PHE A 48 14.15 -15.80 28.33
N TYR A 49 14.21 -17.12 28.50
CA TYR A 49 14.67 -18.05 27.47
C TYR A 49 13.77 -17.99 26.23
N LEU A 50 12.45 -18.08 26.41
CA LEU A 50 11.48 -17.98 25.31
C LEU A 50 11.53 -16.61 24.63
N MET A 51 11.75 -15.55 25.39
CA MET A 51 11.93 -14.20 24.84
C MET A 51 13.22 -14.10 24.02
N SER A 52 14.29 -14.75 24.46
CA SER A 52 15.57 -14.78 23.75
C SER A 52 15.54 -15.59 22.46
N THR A 53 14.63 -16.57 22.34
CA THR A 53 14.48 -17.37 21.11
C THR A 53 13.59 -16.70 20.06
N GLN A 54 12.88 -15.63 20.43
CA GLN A 54 12.08 -14.86 19.48
C GLN A 54 13.00 -13.87 18.77
N GLU A 55 13.45 -14.26 17.58
CA GLU A 55 14.05 -13.32 16.65
C GLU A 55 12.98 -12.30 16.24
N GLY A 56 13.27 -11.01 16.44
CA GLY A 56 12.42 -9.96 15.89
C GLY A 56 12.38 -10.12 14.37
N GLU A 57 11.19 -10.29 13.81
CA GLU A 57 11.00 -10.44 12.38
C GLU A 57 11.53 -9.18 11.69
N ALA A 58 12.74 -9.27 11.14
CA ALA A 58 13.27 -8.21 10.30
C ALA A 58 12.28 -7.98 9.14
N PRO A 59 12.09 -6.73 8.68
CA PRO A 59 11.20 -6.46 7.56
C PRO A 59 11.53 -7.41 6.41
N HIS A 60 10.53 -8.11 5.87
CA HIS A 60 10.75 -9.07 4.79
C HIS A 60 11.61 -8.42 3.69
N PRO A 61 12.68 -9.09 3.23
CA PRO A 61 13.51 -8.55 2.16
C PRO A 61 12.62 -8.30 0.92
N PRO A 62 12.84 -7.20 0.18
CA PRO A 62 12.04 -6.89 -0.99
C PRO A 62 12.09 -8.05 -2.00
N PRO A 63 10.99 -8.29 -2.75
CA PRO A 63 10.95 -9.37 -3.71
C PRO A 63 12.01 -9.20 -4.80
N LYS A 64 12.61 -10.30 -5.22
CA LYS A 64 13.53 -10.32 -6.37
C LYS A 64 12.72 -10.20 -7.65
N VAL A 65 12.83 -9.07 -8.35
CA VAL A 65 12.16 -8.82 -9.64
C VAL A 65 13.12 -9.16 -10.78
N THR A 66 12.75 -10.15 -11.59
CA THR A 66 13.46 -10.48 -12.85
C THR A 66 12.74 -9.81 -14.01
N TYR A 67 13.39 -8.83 -14.64
CA TYR A 67 12.85 -8.20 -15.85
C TYR A 67 13.21 -9.04 -17.08
N ILE A 68 12.20 -9.35 -17.91
CA ILE A 68 12.38 -9.98 -19.21
C ILE A 68 12.16 -8.89 -20.26
N SER A 69 13.24 -8.39 -20.87
CA SER A 69 13.14 -7.40 -21.94
C SER A 69 12.86 -8.10 -23.28
N THR A 70 11.79 -7.69 -23.96
CA THR A 70 11.48 -8.13 -25.32
C THR A 70 12.16 -7.28 -26.39
N LEU A 71 12.69 -6.12 -25.99
CA LEU A 71 13.33 -5.16 -26.89
C LEU A 71 14.86 -5.14 -26.68
N PRO A 72 15.65 -4.87 -27.74
CA PRO A 72 17.10 -4.78 -27.63
C PRO A 72 17.50 -3.66 -26.67
N ALA A 73 18.42 -3.95 -25.75
CA ALA A 73 18.87 -3.00 -24.74
C ALA A 73 19.66 -1.79 -25.32
N HIS A 74 20.17 -1.91 -26.54
CA HIS A 74 21.05 -0.92 -27.18
C HIS A 74 20.47 -0.36 -28.49
N ARG A 75 19.14 -0.34 -28.63
CA ARG A 75 18.50 0.31 -29.78
C ARG A 75 18.74 1.82 -29.74
N THR A 76 19.02 2.42 -30.89
CA THR A 76 19.16 3.88 -31.01
C THR A 76 17.80 4.56 -31.08
N ASP A 77 17.73 5.85 -30.75
CA ASP A 77 16.49 6.63 -30.85
C ASP A 77 15.93 6.62 -32.28
N GLU A 78 16.79 6.64 -33.30
CA GLU A 78 16.40 6.53 -34.71
C GLU A 78 15.71 5.20 -35.01
N GLN A 79 16.23 4.09 -34.47
CA GLN A 79 15.62 2.77 -34.61
C GLN A 79 14.26 2.70 -33.90
N ILE A 80 14.13 3.33 -32.73
CA ILE A 80 12.86 3.42 -32.00
C ILE A 80 11.83 4.17 -32.83
N MET A 81 12.21 5.32 -33.39
CA MET A 81 11.30 6.13 -34.21
C MET A 81 10.86 5.37 -35.46
N ALA A 82 11.78 4.71 -36.15
CA ALA A 82 11.47 3.91 -37.33
C ALA A 82 10.50 2.76 -37.01
N GLU A 83 10.74 2.03 -35.91
CA GLU A 83 9.88 0.95 -35.44
C GLU A 83 8.48 1.47 -35.08
N ASN A 84 8.41 2.60 -34.37
CA ASN A 84 7.15 3.23 -33.98
C ASN A 84 6.33 3.68 -35.20
N ILE A 85 6.96 4.31 -36.19
CA ILE A 85 6.29 4.73 -37.43
C ILE A 85 5.77 3.51 -38.20
N ALA A 86 6.57 2.44 -38.31
CA ALA A 86 6.15 1.22 -38.98
C ALA A 86 4.97 0.54 -38.25
N ASN A 87 5.02 0.50 -36.92
CA ASN A 87 3.94 -0.02 -36.10
C ASN A 87 2.68 0.82 -36.22
N GLN A 88 2.81 2.16 -36.25
CA GLN A 88 1.68 3.07 -36.40
C GLN A 88 0.98 2.89 -37.74
N LYS A 89 1.74 2.82 -38.85
CA LYS A 89 1.18 2.53 -40.17
C LYS A 89 0.42 1.21 -40.23
N ARG A 90 0.95 0.16 -39.56
CA ARG A 90 0.30 -1.15 -39.51
C ARG A 90 -1.00 -1.11 -38.70
N LYS A 91 -1.00 -0.39 -37.56
CA LYS A 91 -2.21 -0.16 -36.76
C LYS A 91 -3.27 0.59 -37.56
N GLU A 92 -2.90 1.71 -38.18
CA GLU A 92 -3.81 2.52 -39.00
C GLU A 92 -4.39 1.72 -40.17
N ALA A 93 -3.60 0.86 -40.81
CA ALA A 93 -4.09 -0.02 -41.88
C ALA A 93 -5.12 -1.04 -41.36
N TRP A 94 -4.88 -1.65 -40.21
CA TRP A 94 -5.83 -2.57 -39.58
C TRP A 94 -7.09 -1.86 -39.09
N GLU A 95 -6.96 -0.70 -38.47
CA GLU A 95 -8.10 0.12 -38.05
C GLU A 95 -8.96 0.55 -39.24
N ALA A 96 -8.34 0.92 -40.35
CA ALA A 96 -9.05 1.26 -41.59
C ALA A 96 -9.80 0.05 -42.19
N GLU A 97 -9.22 -1.15 -42.12
CA GLU A 97 -9.91 -2.37 -42.57
C GLU A 97 -11.07 -2.73 -41.65
N GLN A 98 -10.84 -2.73 -40.34
CA GLN A 98 -11.88 -2.99 -39.35
C GLN A 98 -13.02 -1.98 -39.44
N ALA A 99 -12.73 -0.69 -39.63
CA ALA A 99 -13.77 0.33 -39.81
C ALA A 99 -14.64 0.08 -41.06
N LYS A 100 -14.05 -0.47 -42.14
CA LYS A 100 -14.81 -0.90 -43.32
C LYS A 100 -15.70 -2.09 -43.00
N ARG A 101 -15.16 -3.12 -42.34
CA ARG A 101 -15.92 -4.32 -41.92
C ARG A 101 -17.08 -3.94 -41.00
N ASP A 102 -16.81 -3.13 -39.98
CA ASP A 102 -17.82 -2.69 -39.03
C ASP A 102 -18.92 -1.87 -39.72
N LYS A 103 -18.56 -1.05 -40.71
CA LYS A 103 -19.55 -0.33 -41.52
C LYS A 103 -20.41 -1.30 -42.32
N GLU A 104 -19.81 -2.26 -43.03
CA GLU A 104 -20.53 -3.29 -43.78
C GLU A 104 -21.49 -4.07 -42.88
N VAL A 105 -21.02 -4.52 -41.71
CA VAL A 105 -21.82 -5.23 -40.72
C VAL A 105 -23.00 -4.38 -40.23
N ARG A 106 -22.76 -3.11 -39.86
CA ARG A 106 -23.84 -2.20 -39.44
C ARG A 106 -24.86 -1.99 -40.55
N ASP A 107 -24.43 -1.83 -41.79
CA ASP A 107 -25.32 -1.60 -42.94
C ASP A 107 -26.18 -2.85 -43.24
N ILE A 108 -25.61 -4.05 -43.10
CA ILE A 108 -26.35 -5.32 -43.19
C ILE A 108 -27.43 -5.39 -42.09
N TYR A 109 -27.07 -5.16 -40.83
CA TYR A 109 -28.02 -5.21 -39.72
C TYR A 109 -29.10 -4.14 -39.82
N ARG A 110 -28.77 -2.92 -40.28
CA ARG A 110 -29.76 -1.87 -40.57
C ARG A 110 -30.76 -2.34 -41.61
N THR A 111 -30.30 -3.00 -42.66
CA THR A 111 -31.15 -3.52 -43.74
C THR A 111 -32.08 -4.61 -43.22
N ILE A 112 -31.56 -5.57 -42.44
CA ILE A 112 -32.35 -6.64 -41.82
C ILE A 112 -33.40 -6.07 -40.87
N GLY A 113 -33.02 -5.09 -40.04
CA GLY A 113 -33.95 -4.43 -39.11
C GLY A 113 -35.10 -3.75 -39.84
N ARG A 114 -34.80 -2.99 -40.89
CA ARG A 114 -35.83 -2.35 -41.75
C ARG A 114 -36.74 -3.37 -42.43
N ALA A 115 -36.17 -4.45 -42.99
CA ALA A 115 -36.94 -5.52 -43.61
C ALA A 115 -37.85 -6.26 -42.62
N SER A 116 -37.45 -6.33 -41.34
CA SER A 116 -38.24 -6.93 -40.25
C SER A 116 -39.32 -6.00 -39.67
N GLY A 117 -39.49 -4.79 -40.24
CA GLY A 117 -40.48 -3.81 -39.79
C GLY A 117 -40.04 -2.93 -38.61
N MET A 118 -38.74 -2.91 -38.26
CA MET A 118 -38.19 -2.07 -37.20
C MET A 118 -37.83 -0.67 -37.73
N ASP A 119 -38.18 0.39 -36.98
CA ASP A 119 -37.78 1.77 -37.29
C ASP A 119 -36.35 2.05 -36.81
N VAL A 120 -35.39 1.63 -37.63
CA VAL A 120 -33.95 1.77 -37.32
C VAL A 120 -33.50 3.22 -37.25
N ASP A 121 -34.12 4.13 -38.01
CA ASP A 121 -33.74 5.55 -38.05
C ASP A 121 -34.18 6.29 -36.78
N LYS A 122 -35.32 5.92 -36.19
CA LYS A 122 -35.70 6.37 -34.85
C LYS A 122 -34.73 5.86 -33.79
N ILE A 123 -34.39 4.56 -33.82
CA ILE A 123 -33.46 3.94 -32.85
C ILE A 123 -32.07 4.60 -32.92
N GLU A 124 -31.55 4.85 -34.12
CA GLU A 124 -30.24 5.50 -34.28
C GLU A 124 -30.22 6.94 -33.73
N ARG A 125 -31.31 7.69 -33.90
CA ARG A 125 -31.45 9.05 -33.35
C ARG A 125 -31.50 9.05 -31.82
N GLU A 126 -32.31 8.17 -31.23
CA GLU A 126 -32.41 8.03 -29.78
C GLU A 126 -31.06 7.60 -29.19
N ALA A 127 -30.41 6.59 -29.77
CA ALA A 127 -29.08 6.15 -29.35
C ALA A 127 -27.99 7.23 -29.51
N ALA A 128 -28.07 8.08 -30.55
CA ALA A 128 -27.15 9.20 -30.71
C ALA A 128 -27.36 10.28 -29.63
N ALA A 129 -28.62 10.58 -29.28
CA ALA A 129 -28.95 11.52 -28.21
C ALA A 129 -28.48 11.00 -26.84
N GLU A 130 -28.70 9.71 -26.56
CA GLU A 130 -28.24 9.05 -25.34
C GLU A 130 -26.71 9.07 -25.23
N ARG A 131 -25.99 8.63 -26.27
CA ARG A 131 -24.51 8.69 -26.29
C ARG A 131 -23.97 10.11 -26.08
N ALA A 132 -24.61 11.12 -26.66
CA ALA A 132 -24.19 12.51 -26.47
C ALA A 132 -24.44 13.01 -25.04
N ALA A 133 -25.52 12.57 -24.39
CA ALA A 133 -25.80 12.88 -22.99
C ALA A 133 -24.81 12.16 -22.06
N GLU A 134 -24.53 10.88 -22.30
CA GLU A 134 -23.55 10.10 -21.55
C GLU A 134 -22.14 10.68 -21.66
N GLN A 135 -21.71 11.09 -22.87
CA GLN A 135 -20.41 11.73 -23.07
C GLN A 135 -20.31 13.03 -22.29
N LYS A 136 -21.32 13.90 -22.34
CA LYS A 136 -21.33 15.14 -21.55
C LYS A 136 -21.26 14.87 -20.06
N ALA A 137 -22.01 13.89 -19.56
CA ALA A 137 -21.98 13.52 -18.15
C ALA A 137 -20.62 12.93 -17.73
N ALA A 138 -20.00 12.11 -18.61
CA ALA A 138 -18.66 11.56 -18.39
C ALA A 138 -17.58 12.64 -18.38
N ASP A 139 -17.64 13.59 -19.32
CA ASP A 139 -16.71 14.72 -19.40
C ASP A 139 -16.85 15.63 -18.17
N GLU A 140 -18.07 15.91 -17.73
CA GLU A 140 -18.30 16.69 -16.52
C GLU A 140 -17.77 15.97 -15.27
N LYS A 141 -18.00 14.66 -15.17
CA LYS A 141 -17.45 13.85 -14.09
C LYS A 141 -15.92 13.84 -14.10
N ALA A 142 -15.31 13.69 -15.27
CA ALA A 142 -13.85 13.72 -15.44
C ALA A 142 -13.28 15.08 -15.01
N ARG A 143 -13.90 16.19 -15.42
CA ARG A 143 -13.51 17.54 -15.00
C ARG A 143 -13.58 17.71 -13.48
N ARG A 144 -14.69 17.32 -12.85
CA ARG A 144 -14.85 17.37 -11.38
C ARG A 144 -13.79 16.53 -10.66
N GLN A 145 -13.43 15.36 -11.20
CA GLN A 145 -12.38 14.52 -10.63
C GLN A 145 -11.00 15.16 -10.73
N ILE A 146 -10.68 15.79 -11.86
CA ILE A 146 -9.43 16.52 -12.05
C ILE A 146 -9.36 17.70 -11.07
N GLU A 147 -10.42 18.51 -10.97
CA GLU A 147 -10.50 19.64 -10.05
C GLU A 147 -10.37 19.21 -8.58
N ALA A 148 -11.07 18.14 -8.18
CA ALA A 148 -10.96 17.59 -6.84
C ALA A 148 -9.54 17.06 -6.54
N GLY A 149 -8.90 16.39 -7.51
CA GLY A 149 -7.52 15.92 -7.39
C GLY A 149 -6.52 17.05 -7.23
N LEU A 150 -6.67 18.13 -8.01
CA LEU A 150 -5.84 19.34 -7.91
C LEU A 150 -6.03 20.03 -6.56
N ALA A 151 -7.27 20.16 -6.09
CA ALA A 151 -7.56 20.76 -4.78
C ALA A 151 -6.99 19.92 -3.62
N ALA A 152 -7.08 18.59 -3.69
CA ALA A 152 -6.49 17.70 -2.70
C ALA A 152 -4.97 17.82 -2.66
N ARG A 153 -4.32 17.88 -3.83
CA ARG A 153 -2.87 18.08 -3.94
C ARG A 153 -2.44 19.44 -3.35
N ALA A 154 -3.18 20.51 -3.65
CA ALA A 154 -2.89 21.83 -3.09
C ALA A 154 -3.01 21.87 -1.55
N ARG A 155 -3.97 21.14 -0.97
CA ARG A 155 -4.08 21.01 0.50
C ARG A 155 -2.89 20.26 1.10
N GLN A 156 -2.46 19.17 0.47
CA GLN A 156 -1.28 18.43 0.91
C GLN A 156 -0.01 19.28 0.85
N GLU A 157 0.16 20.07 -0.22
CA GLU A 157 1.30 20.98 -0.36
C GLU A 157 1.27 22.09 0.72
N ALA A 158 0.10 22.62 1.07
CA ALA A 158 -0.05 23.60 2.16
C ALA A 158 0.24 23.02 3.55
N GLU A 159 -0.24 21.81 3.85
CA GLU A 159 0.01 21.11 5.12
C GLU A 159 1.51 20.77 5.29
N GLN A 160 2.18 20.37 4.20
CA GLN A 160 3.61 20.12 4.19
C GLN A 160 4.42 21.39 4.46
N GLN A 161 4.04 22.53 3.86
CA GLN A 161 4.71 23.81 4.09
C GLN A 161 4.55 24.31 5.54
N GLN A 162 3.36 24.14 6.14
CA GLN A 162 3.13 24.49 7.55
C GLN A 162 3.94 23.63 8.50
N SER A 163 4.08 22.34 8.21
CA SER A 163 4.90 21.41 9.01
C SER A 163 6.40 21.75 8.94
N GLN A 164 6.88 22.27 7.80
CA GLN A 164 8.27 22.70 7.63
C GLN A 164 8.57 24.04 8.30
N GLN A 165 7.59 24.91 8.51
CA GLN A 165 7.79 26.20 9.21
C GLN A 165 7.74 26.09 10.74
N GLN A 166 7.25 24.96 11.28
CA GLN A 166 7.17 24.70 12.73
C GLN A 166 8.36 23.86 13.27
N GLN A 167 9.31 23.50 12.41
CA GLN A 167 10.58 22.86 12.76
C GLN A 167 11.72 23.87 12.64
#